data_AF-A0A7Y2N341-F1
#
_entry.id   AF-A0A7Y2N341-F1
#
_cell.length_a   1.000
_cell.length_b   1.000
_cell.length_c   1.000
_cell.angle_alpha   90.00
_cell.angle_beta   90.00
_cell.angle_gamma   90.00
#
_symmetry.space_group_name_H-M   'P 1'
#
loop_
_entity.id
_entity.type
_entity.pdbx_description
1 polymer ?
#
loop_
_entity_poly.entity_id
_entity_poly.type
_entity_poly.pdbx_seq_one_letter_code
_entity_poly.pdbx_strand_id
1 'polypeptide(L)'
;MGQDEPATVRDLKGHLTVILPMVARHGGRIMNTAGDGFIAVFRSVIGAIECALEIQTVMAERNKGVPENRRMLFRIGINLGDVIHDGTDIYGDGVNVAARLEALAAPGGVIISKAVNDQVRDRLDFTLNDLGEHELKNIARPVHVYRLDTPMEAKAVPAPGLSLPLPDKPSIAVLPFSNMSGDPEQEYFVDGMVDDITTSLSRFDQLFVVARNSSFTYKGRAVDVRQVADELGVRYVLEGGIRKAGSHLRINGQLIDATTGGHLWADRFDGTVDDVFEFQDRITETVVGAIEPTIQKAEIERARRKPIDNLDAYDLYLRALPHVYAFRPNENLEALTLLTEAIDLEPDYAPALAYAAWCIEQRLTRNWPSVGDDDEAQAITLARRALAAGSDDAIAIVLAGFVLVMVGRDYTAGLDGVHRAVERNPGSGFINFLAGTALVYGGEPEKALPLLQRAMTLGPLDPAYYMYLMVAAWAELHGGRPDKALELAERSVAIYPDWDSTYWALVPAYVQLDRLPEAQAALAKYESLAPGMTISKLRRLLPFRYPAPLEMTLDGLRAAGLPE
;
A
#
# COMPACT_ATOMS: atom_id res chain seq x y z
N MET A 1 4.08 -12.10 -19.23
CA MET A 1 3.73 -10.73 -18.81
C MET A 1 4.92 -9.76 -18.89
N GLY A 2 6.16 -10.15 -18.61
CA GLY A 2 7.30 -9.22 -18.46
C GLY A 2 7.99 -8.64 -19.71
N GLN A 3 7.32 -8.41 -20.85
CA GLN A 3 7.95 -7.69 -21.98
C GLN A 3 7.19 -6.41 -22.39
N ASP A 4 5.87 -6.37 -22.21
CA ASP A 4 5.01 -5.20 -22.47
C ASP A 4 3.66 -5.42 -21.76
N GLU A 5 3.56 -4.96 -20.51
CA GLU A 5 2.39 -5.15 -19.65
C GLU A 5 1.14 -4.42 -20.16
N PRO A 6 1.20 -3.15 -20.63
CA PRO A 6 0.06 -2.47 -21.25
C PRO A 6 -0.48 -3.14 -22.51
N ALA A 7 0.40 -3.69 -23.37
CA ALA A 7 -0.04 -4.44 -24.54
C ALA A 7 -0.70 -5.77 -24.14
N THR A 8 -0.16 -6.45 -23.12
CA THR A 8 -0.73 -7.71 -22.62
C THR A 8 -2.14 -7.50 -22.06
N VAL A 9 -2.38 -6.46 -21.26
CA VAL A 9 -3.73 -6.16 -20.73
C VAL A 9 -4.71 -5.82 -21.87
N ARG A 10 -4.24 -5.10 -22.89
CA ARG A 10 -5.07 -4.73 -24.06
C ARG A 10 -5.47 -5.95 -24.88
N ASP A 11 -4.52 -6.84 -25.14
CA ASP A 11 -4.76 -8.08 -25.88
C ASP A 11 -5.73 -8.99 -25.10
N LEU A 12 -5.55 -9.14 -23.79
CA LEU A 12 -6.45 -9.90 -22.91
C LEU A 12 -7.87 -9.34 -22.95
N LYS A 13 -8.05 -8.02 -22.79
CA LYS A 13 -9.37 -7.38 -22.92
C LYS A 13 -9.98 -7.64 -24.30
N GLY A 14 -9.16 -7.57 -25.36
CA GLY A 14 -9.57 -7.90 -26.72
C GLY A 14 -10.07 -9.33 -26.88
N HIS A 15 -9.41 -10.32 -26.26
CA HIS A 15 -9.88 -11.71 -26.25
C HIS A 15 -11.15 -11.89 -25.42
N LEU A 16 -11.24 -11.29 -24.23
CA LEU A 16 -12.41 -11.37 -23.38
C LEU A 16 -13.67 -10.81 -24.07
N THR A 17 -13.59 -9.69 -24.82
CA THR A 17 -14.76 -9.16 -25.55
C THR A 17 -15.40 -10.16 -26.52
N VAL A 18 -14.64 -11.14 -27.00
CA VAL A 18 -15.11 -12.20 -27.90
C VAL A 18 -15.59 -13.43 -27.12
N ILE A 19 -14.96 -13.72 -25.98
CA ILE A 19 -15.30 -14.90 -25.15
C ILE A 19 -16.61 -14.69 -24.39
N LEU A 20 -16.84 -13.51 -23.79
CA LEU A 20 -18.01 -13.27 -22.93
C LEU A 20 -19.36 -13.56 -23.64
N PRO A 21 -19.57 -13.16 -24.91
CA PRO A 21 -20.80 -13.51 -25.65
C PRO A 21 -20.97 -15.02 -25.92
N MET A 22 -19.87 -15.77 -26.06
CA MET A 22 -19.92 -17.23 -26.30
C MET A 22 -20.50 -17.95 -25.08
N VAL A 23 -20.08 -17.54 -23.88
CA VAL A 23 -20.60 -18.08 -22.61
C VAL A 23 -22.11 -17.94 -22.54
N ALA A 24 -22.63 -16.75 -22.85
CA ALA A 24 -24.07 -16.49 -22.86
C ALA A 24 -24.82 -17.34 -23.90
N ARG A 25 -24.26 -17.48 -25.12
CA ARG A 25 -24.86 -18.28 -26.20
C ARG A 25 -25.01 -19.76 -25.84
N HIS A 26 -24.06 -20.31 -25.08
CA HIS A 26 -24.09 -21.69 -24.60
C HIS A 26 -24.86 -21.86 -23.27
N GLY A 27 -25.63 -20.86 -22.86
CA GLY A 27 -26.46 -20.91 -21.66
C GLY A 27 -25.66 -20.81 -20.35
N GLY A 28 -24.44 -20.31 -20.42
CA GLY A 28 -23.60 -19.98 -19.27
C GLY A 28 -23.86 -18.58 -18.74
N ARG A 29 -23.62 -18.39 -17.44
CA ARG A 29 -23.63 -17.09 -16.78
C ARG A 29 -22.29 -16.86 -16.10
N ILE A 30 -21.70 -15.71 -16.36
CA ILE A 30 -20.45 -15.29 -15.74
C ILE A 30 -20.75 -14.78 -14.34
N MET A 31 -19.98 -15.25 -13.36
CA MET A 31 -20.18 -14.91 -11.94
C MET A 31 -19.14 -13.89 -11.48
N ASN A 32 -17.86 -14.10 -11.83
CA ASN A 32 -16.78 -13.19 -11.45
C ASN A 32 -15.68 -13.16 -12.53
N THR A 33 -15.03 -12.00 -12.68
CA THR A 33 -13.80 -11.81 -13.48
C THR A 33 -12.66 -11.52 -12.51
N ALA A 34 -11.73 -12.46 -12.35
CA ALA A 34 -10.61 -12.36 -11.43
C ALA A 34 -9.32 -12.20 -12.22
N GLY A 35 -8.68 -11.04 -12.14
CA GLY A 35 -7.40 -10.78 -12.80
C GLY A 35 -7.45 -11.03 -14.31
N ASP A 36 -6.77 -12.09 -14.76
CA ASP A 36 -6.67 -12.53 -16.15
C ASP A 36 -7.63 -13.67 -16.55
N GLY A 37 -8.54 -14.07 -15.66
CA GLY A 37 -9.52 -15.14 -15.89
C GLY A 37 -10.96 -14.79 -15.48
N PHE A 38 -11.87 -15.74 -15.69
CA PHE A 38 -13.27 -15.63 -15.26
C PHE A 38 -13.87 -17.00 -14.92
N ILE A 39 -14.92 -16.99 -14.10
CA ILE A 39 -15.70 -18.19 -13.76
C ILE A 39 -17.09 -18.07 -14.38
N ALA A 40 -17.54 -19.15 -15.03
CA ALA A 40 -18.86 -19.27 -15.62
C ALA A 40 -19.60 -20.52 -15.12
N VAL A 41 -20.89 -20.36 -14.82
CA VAL A 41 -21.78 -21.46 -14.42
C VAL A 41 -22.73 -21.77 -15.55
N PHE A 42 -22.85 -23.05 -15.87
CA PHE A 42 -23.74 -23.55 -16.90
C PHE A 42 -24.83 -24.41 -16.28
N ARG A 43 -26.05 -24.31 -16.82
CA ARG A 43 -27.15 -25.21 -16.46
C ARG A 43 -27.02 -26.60 -17.09
N SER A 44 -26.09 -26.77 -18.02
CA SER A 44 -25.86 -28.00 -18.78
C SER A 44 -24.37 -28.25 -18.93
N VAL A 45 -23.93 -29.47 -18.61
CA VAL A 45 -22.55 -29.93 -18.82
C VAL A 45 -22.18 -29.88 -20.31
N ILE A 46 -23.13 -30.20 -21.19
CA ILE A 46 -22.94 -30.14 -22.65
C ILE A 46 -22.62 -28.70 -23.09
N GLY A 47 -23.40 -27.73 -22.61
CA GLY A 47 -23.16 -26.32 -22.92
C GLY A 47 -21.81 -25.81 -22.42
N ALA A 48 -21.34 -26.31 -21.26
CA ALA A 48 -20.01 -25.96 -20.76
C ALA A 48 -18.89 -26.50 -21.67
N ILE A 49 -19.02 -27.73 -22.15
CA ILE A 49 -18.03 -28.35 -23.06
C ILE A 49 -18.04 -27.67 -24.43
N GLU A 50 -19.21 -27.48 -25.04
CA GLU A 50 -19.35 -26.80 -26.34
C GLU A 50 -18.77 -25.39 -26.29
N CYS A 51 -19.03 -24.66 -25.19
CA CYS A 51 -18.43 -23.35 -24.96
C CYS A 51 -16.90 -23.42 -24.86
N ALA A 52 -16.35 -24.38 -24.12
CA ALA A 52 -14.90 -24.52 -23.96
C ALA A 52 -14.21 -24.85 -25.30
N LEU A 53 -14.77 -25.77 -26.08
CA LEU A 53 -14.25 -26.13 -27.41
C LEU A 53 -14.33 -24.96 -28.38
N GLU A 54 -15.42 -24.20 -28.36
CA GLU A 54 -15.56 -23.01 -29.20
C GLU A 54 -14.54 -21.93 -28.81
N ILE A 55 -14.35 -21.67 -27.51
CA ILE A 55 -13.34 -20.73 -27.01
C ILE A 55 -11.97 -21.15 -27.56
N GLN A 56 -11.55 -22.41 -27.37
CA GLN A 56 -10.25 -22.86 -27.84
C GLN A 56 -10.11 -22.79 -29.37
N THR A 57 -11.18 -23.06 -30.12
CA THR A 57 -11.18 -22.96 -31.59
C THR A 57 -11.02 -21.51 -32.06
N VAL A 58 -11.75 -20.56 -31.47
CA VAL A 58 -11.64 -19.14 -31.84
C VAL A 58 -10.32 -18.54 -31.38
N MET A 59 -9.80 -18.96 -30.21
CA MET A 59 -8.48 -18.53 -29.76
C MET A 59 -7.36 -19.06 -30.66
N ALA A 60 -7.49 -20.29 -31.18
CA ALA A 60 -6.57 -20.82 -32.18
C ALA A 60 -6.55 -19.95 -33.45
N GLU A 61 -7.70 -19.52 -33.93
CA GLU A 61 -7.78 -18.63 -35.09
C GLU A 61 -7.16 -17.25 -34.81
N ARG A 62 -7.46 -16.66 -33.65
CA ARG A 62 -6.93 -15.34 -33.27
C ARG A 62 -5.43 -15.34 -33.03
N ASN A 63 -4.87 -16.48 -32.62
CA ASN A 63 -3.42 -16.66 -32.47
C ASN A 63 -2.70 -16.97 -33.80
N LYS A 64 -3.43 -17.18 -34.92
CA LYS A 64 -2.79 -17.32 -36.24
C LYS A 64 -2.12 -16.01 -36.64
N GLY A 65 -0.84 -16.11 -37.02
CA GLY A 65 -0.02 -14.96 -37.39
C GLY A 65 0.53 -14.17 -36.20
N VAL A 66 0.19 -14.54 -34.95
CA VAL A 66 0.79 -13.96 -33.74
C VAL A 66 2.09 -14.70 -33.39
N PRO A 67 3.20 -13.98 -33.10
CA PRO A 67 4.44 -14.59 -32.61
C PRO A 67 4.22 -15.46 -31.38
N GLU A 68 4.95 -16.57 -31.26
CA GLU A 68 4.72 -17.58 -30.21
C GLU A 68 4.80 -17.02 -28.79
N ASN A 69 5.73 -16.10 -28.52
CA ASN A 69 5.89 -15.40 -27.24
C ASN A 69 4.77 -14.40 -26.91
N ARG A 70 3.88 -14.12 -27.86
CA ARG A 70 2.77 -13.16 -27.75
C ARG A 70 1.39 -13.84 -27.84
N ARG A 71 1.33 -15.16 -28.06
CA ARG A 71 0.07 -15.90 -28.12
C ARG A 71 -0.57 -16.01 -26.75
N MET A 72 -1.88 -15.79 -26.69
CA MET A 72 -2.67 -15.99 -25.47
C MET A 72 -3.34 -17.36 -25.52
N LEU A 73 -2.87 -18.26 -24.65
CA LEU A 73 -3.32 -19.64 -24.60
C LEU A 73 -4.13 -19.85 -23.32
N PHE A 74 -5.46 -19.89 -23.45
CA PHE A 74 -6.37 -20.06 -22.33
C PHE A 74 -6.34 -21.51 -21.82
N ARG A 75 -6.41 -21.67 -20.50
CA ARG A 75 -6.61 -22.95 -19.82
C ARG A 75 -8.04 -23.02 -19.32
N ILE A 76 -8.67 -24.18 -19.42
CA ILE A 76 -10.08 -24.35 -19.02
C ILE A 76 -10.22 -25.63 -18.19
N GLY A 77 -10.86 -25.50 -17.02
CA GLY A 77 -11.25 -26.61 -16.16
C GLY A 77 -12.77 -26.68 -16.02
N ILE A 78 -13.35 -27.86 -16.21
CA ILE A 78 -14.81 -28.07 -16.10
C ILE A 78 -15.09 -29.12 -15.03
N ASN A 79 -15.92 -28.76 -14.05
CA ASN A 79 -16.38 -29.67 -13.03
C ASN A 79 -17.91 -29.64 -12.90
N LEU A 80 -18.50 -30.75 -12.47
CA LEU A 80 -19.89 -30.85 -12.05
C LEU A 80 -19.93 -31.07 -10.54
N GLY A 81 -20.60 -30.17 -9.82
CA GLY A 81 -20.76 -30.26 -8.37
C GLY A 81 -21.72 -29.19 -7.85
N ASP A 82 -22.07 -29.29 -6.58
CA ASP A 82 -22.95 -28.33 -5.92
C ASP A 82 -22.26 -26.97 -5.78
N VAL A 83 -23.02 -25.92 -6.11
CA VAL A 83 -22.61 -24.52 -5.97
C VAL A 83 -23.70 -23.72 -5.26
N ILE A 84 -23.31 -22.88 -4.32
CA ILE A 84 -24.18 -21.98 -3.57
C ILE A 84 -24.09 -20.61 -4.24
N HIS A 85 -25.25 -20.02 -4.55
CA HIS A 85 -25.36 -18.71 -5.17
C HIS A 85 -25.70 -17.63 -4.15
N ASP A 86 -24.93 -16.56 -4.10
CA ASP A 86 -25.20 -15.37 -3.26
C ASP A 86 -25.55 -14.12 -4.10
N GLY A 87 -26.25 -14.35 -5.22
CA GLY A 87 -26.69 -13.30 -6.15
C GLY A 87 -25.60 -12.70 -7.05
N THR A 88 -24.39 -12.45 -6.52
CA THR A 88 -23.24 -11.88 -7.23
C THR A 88 -22.01 -12.80 -7.31
N ASP A 89 -21.91 -13.81 -6.45
CA ASP A 89 -20.78 -14.76 -6.46
C ASP A 89 -21.25 -16.23 -6.28
N ILE A 90 -20.33 -17.17 -6.49
CA ILE A 90 -20.56 -18.62 -6.32
C ILE A 90 -19.54 -19.26 -5.37
N TYR A 91 -20.05 -20.12 -4.48
CA TYR A 91 -19.25 -20.83 -3.50
C TYR A 91 -19.48 -22.34 -3.58
N GLY A 92 -18.51 -23.13 -3.12
CA GLY A 92 -18.66 -24.58 -2.98
C GLY A 92 -17.49 -25.36 -3.53
N ASP A 93 -17.38 -26.62 -3.11
CA ASP A 93 -16.32 -27.55 -3.52
C ASP A 93 -16.26 -27.70 -5.05
N GLY A 94 -17.41 -27.56 -5.73
CA GLY A 94 -17.50 -27.61 -7.18
C GLY A 94 -16.62 -26.58 -7.90
N VAL A 95 -16.53 -25.37 -7.34
CA VAL A 95 -15.74 -24.25 -7.87
C VAL A 95 -14.24 -24.49 -7.68
N ASN A 96 -13.87 -24.97 -6.49
CA ASN A 96 -12.48 -25.30 -6.15
C ASN A 96 -11.93 -26.41 -7.06
N VAL A 97 -12.72 -27.47 -7.30
CA VAL A 97 -12.31 -28.53 -8.22
C VAL A 97 -12.13 -27.97 -9.64
N ALA A 98 -13.07 -27.16 -10.15
CA ALA A 98 -12.96 -26.57 -11.49
C ALA A 98 -11.68 -25.74 -11.68
N ALA A 99 -11.34 -24.89 -10.70
CA ALA A 99 -10.11 -24.11 -10.73
C ALA A 99 -8.83 -24.97 -10.71
N ARG A 100 -8.84 -26.11 -9.99
CA ARG A 100 -7.69 -27.04 -9.98
C ARG A 100 -7.56 -27.83 -11.29
N LEU A 101 -8.67 -28.17 -11.93
CA LEU A 101 -8.65 -28.77 -13.26
C LEU A 101 -8.10 -27.80 -14.30
N GLU A 102 -8.44 -26.51 -14.20
CA GLU A 102 -7.88 -25.46 -15.06
C GLU A 102 -6.36 -25.37 -14.91
N ALA A 103 -5.86 -25.37 -13.67
CA ALA A 103 -4.43 -25.37 -13.40
C ALA A 103 -3.68 -26.61 -13.92
N LEU A 104 -4.37 -27.76 -14.05
CA LEU A 104 -3.82 -28.98 -14.66
C LEU A 104 -3.79 -28.92 -16.19
N ALA A 105 -4.55 -28.02 -16.82
CA ALA A 105 -4.61 -27.93 -18.26
C ALA A 105 -3.29 -27.37 -18.84
N ALA A 106 -2.78 -28.02 -19.89
CA ALA A 106 -1.73 -27.42 -20.71
C ALA A 106 -2.24 -26.08 -21.31
N PRO A 107 -1.35 -25.12 -21.66
CA PRO A 107 -1.77 -23.92 -22.37
C PRO A 107 -2.57 -24.26 -23.64
N GLY A 108 -3.79 -23.72 -23.76
CA GLY A 108 -4.72 -24.05 -24.84
C GLY A 108 -5.56 -25.32 -24.61
N GLY A 109 -5.40 -25.99 -23.47
CA GLY A 109 -6.06 -27.25 -23.14
C GLY A 109 -7.35 -27.09 -22.33
N VAL A 110 -8.11 -28.19 -22.28
CA VAL A 110 -9.34 -28.32 -21.49
C VAL A 110 -9.28 -29.62 -20.68
N ILE A 111 -9.43 -29.52 -19.37
CA ILE A 111 -9.48 -30.65 -18.44
C ILE A 111 -10.86 -30.73 -17.79
N ILE A 112 -11.40 -31.93 -17.65
CA ILE A 112 -12.72 -32.17 -17.05
C ILE A 112 -12.64 -33.23 -15.95
N SER A 113 -13.52 -33.12 -14.95
CA SER A 113 -13.67 -34.18 -13.94
C SER A 113 -14.43 -35.38 -14.49
N LYS A 114 -14.29 -36.52 -13.83
CA LYS A 114 -15.11 -37.71 -14.09
C LYS A 114 -16.60 -37.45 -13.99
N ALA A 115 -17.05 -36.59 -13.07
CA ALA A 115 -18.46 -36.24 -12.95
C ALA A 115 -19.01 -35.57 -14.22
N VAL A 116 -18.19 -34.79 -14.92
CA VAL A 116 -18.51 -34.22 -16.24
C VAL A 116 -18.51 -35.34 -17.28
N ASN A 117 -17.45 -36.15 -17.34
CA ASN A 117 -17.33 -37.25 -18.31
C ASN A 117 -18.52 -38.22 -18.23
N ASP A 118 -18.93 -38.61 -17.03
CA ASP A 118 -20.03 -39.56 -16.81
C ASP A 118 -21.39 -39.04 -17.34
N GLN A 119 -21.57 -37.73 -17.49
CA GLN A 119 -22.79 -37.13 -18.07
C GLN A 119 -22.78 -37.05 -19.60
N VAL A 120 -21.60 -37.12 -20.23
CA VAL A 120 -21.42 -36.80 -21.66
C VAL A 120 -20.82 -37.92 -22.50
N ARG A 121 -20.33 -38.99 -21.85
CA ARG A 121 -19.65 -40.15 -22.48
C ARG A 121 -20.39 -40.73 -23.69
N ASP A 122 -21.73 -40.71 -23.65
CA ASP A 122 -22.58 -41.33 -24.68
C ASP A 122 -23.23 -40.31 -25.63
N ARG A 123 -22.87 -39.01 -25.57
CA ARG A 123 -23.70 -37.94 -26.17
C ARG A 123 -23.00 -37.00 -27.16
N LEU A 124 -21.69 -37.08 -27.41
CA LEU A 124 -20.97 -36.10 -28.26
C LEU A 124 -19.78 -36.70 -29.04
N ASP A 125 -19.44 -36.10 -30.19
CA ASP A 125 -18.31 -36.44 -31.08
C ASP A 125 -16.99 -35.75 -30.65
N PHE A 126 -16.54 -35.93 -29.40
CA PHE A 126 -15.22 -35.43 -28.97
C PHE A 126 -14.33 -36.55 -28.43
N THR A 127 -13.02 -36.37 -28.56
CA THR A 127 -12.02 -37.31 -28.07
C THR A 127 -11.59 -36.92 -26.66
N LEU A 128 -11.79 -37.84 -25.71
CA LEU A 128 -11.37 -37.71 -24.32
C LEU A 128 -10.19 -38.63 -24.05
N ASN A 129 -9.10 -38.07 -23.55
CA ASN A 129 -7.95 -38.82 -23.07
C ASN A 129 -8.05 -38.97 -21.55
N ASP A 130 -8.05 -40.21 -21.08
CA ASP A 130 -8.03 -40.53 -19.66
C ASP A 130 -6.64 -40.23 -19.08
N LEU A 131 -6.60 -39.38 -18.04
CA LEU A 131 -5.37 -39.03 -17.32
C LEU A 131 -5.31 -39.70 -15.92
N GLY A 132 -6.35 -40.42 -15.50
CA GLY A 132 -6.40 -41.12 -14.23
C GLY A 132 -6.68 -40.22 -13.01
N GLU A 133 -6.47 -40.80 -11.83
CA GLU A 133 -6.67 -40.13 -10.54
C GLU A 133 -5.58 -39.10 -10.26
N HIS A 134 -5.99 -37.88 -9.94
CA HIS A 134 -5.10 -36.81 -9.52
C HIS A 134 -5.45 -36.35 -8.10
N GLU A 135 -4.44 -36.27 -7.23
CA GLU A 135 -4.58 -35.59 -5.95
C GLU A 135 -4.60 -34.07 -6.19
N LEU A 136 -5.80 -33.49 -6.11
CA LEU A 136 -5.97 -32.05 -6.22
C LEU A 136 -5.73 -31.41 -4.84
N LYS A 137 -4.87 -30.39 -4.78
CA LYS A 137 -4.61 -29.64 -3.55
C LYS A 137 -5.93 -29.17 -2.93
N ASN A 138 -6.13 -29.46 -1.64
CA ASN A 138 -7.34 -29.12 -0.86
C ASN A 138 -8.64 -29.88 -1.22
N ILE A 139 -8.56 -30.99 -1.97
CA ILE A 139 -9.70 -31.90 -2.18
C ILE A 139 -9.44 -33.21 -1.43
N ALA A 140 -10.35 -33.60 -0.54
CA ALA A 140 -10.16 -34.73 0.38
C ALA A 140 -10.04 -36.10 -0.31
N ARG A 141 -10.44 -36.21 -1.58
CA ARG A 141 -10.38 -37.43 -2.36
C ARG A 141 -9.71 -37.14 -3.72
N PRO A 142 -8.89 -38.06 -4.25
CA PRO A 142 -8.41 -37.97 -5.61
C PRO A 142 -9.58 -37.76 -6.58
N VAL A 143 -9.37 -36.89 -7.56
CA VAL A 143 -10.33 -36.63 -8.63
C VAL A 143 -9.79 -37.24 -9.89
N HIS A 144 -10.58 -38.11 -10.50
CA HIS A 144 -10.28 -38.68 -11.80
C HIS A 144 -10.55 -37.64 -12.89
N VAL A 145 -9.58 -37.41 -13.78
CA VAL A 145 -9.65 -36.34 -14.77
C VAL A 145 -9.45 -36.83 -16.20
N TYR A 146 -10.10 -36.15 -17.13
CA TYR A 146 -10.00 -36.40 -18.56
C TYR A 146 -9.59 -35.12 -19.28
N ARG A 147 -8.86 -35.27 -20.38
CA ARG A 147 -8.47 -34.16 -21.25
C ARG A 147 -9.27 -34.19 -22.54
N LEU A 148 -9.84 -33.07 -22.94
CA LEU A 148 -10.42 -32.92 -24.29
C LEU A 148 -9.33 -32.50 -25.28
N ASP A 149 -9.33 -33.14 -26.44
CA ASP A 149 -8.47 -32.72 -27.55
C ASP A 149 -8.93 -31.36 -28.10
N THR A 150 -7.98 -30.44 -28.24
CA THR A 150 -8.23 -29.08 -28.75
C THR A 150 -7.22 -28.71 -29.83
N PRO A 151 -7.57 -27.79 -30.76
CA PRO A 151 -6.70 -27.46 -31.89
C PRO A 151 -5.41 -26.72 -31.49
N MET A 152 -5.30 -26.22 -30.25
CA MET A 152 -4.24 -25.32 -29.81
C MET A 152 -3.36 -25.92 -28.70
N GLU A 153 -3.57 -27.17 -28.32
CA GLU A 153 -2.84 -27.78 -27.22
C GLU A 153 -1.34 -27.96 -27.56
N ALA A 154 -0.47 -27.31 -26.79
CA ALA A 154 0.96 -27.56 -26.86
C ALA A 154 1.27 -28.95 -26.26
N LYS A 155 2.17 -29.74 -26.87
CA LYS A 155 2.60 -31.04 -26.32
C LYS A 155 3.09 -30.85 -24.88
N ALA A 156 2.37 -31.44 -23.92
CA ALA A 156 2.65 -31.32 -22.50
C ALA A 156 4.07 -31.81 -22.16
N VAL A 157 4.85 -30.94 -21.52
CA VAL A 157 6.01 -31.34 -20.69
C VAL A 157 5.48 -31.41 -19.25
N PRO A 158 5.78 -32.47 -18.46
CA PRO A 158 5.30 -32.56 -17.09
C PRO A 158 5.97 -31.46 -16.25
N ALA A 159 5.18 -30.62 -15.57
CA ALA A 159 5.70 -29.60 -14.67
C ALA A 159 5.90 -30.18 -13.25
N PRO A 160 7.11 -30.12 -12.67
CA PRO A 160 7.30 -30.25 -11.23
C PRO A 160 6.71 -29.01 -10.52
N GLY A 161 6.27 -29.18 -9.26
CA GLY A 161 5.58 -28.16 -8.47
C GLY A 161 6.17 -26.75 -8.61
N LEU A 162 5.37 -25.84 -9.18
CA LEU A 162 5.72 -24.43 -9.34
C LEU A 162 5.41 -23.69 -8.04
N SER A 163 6.46 -23.20 -7.37
CA SER A 163 6.37 -22.01 -6.52
C SER A 163 5.95 -20.82 -7.39
N LEU A 164 5.07 -19.97 -6.88
CA LEU A 164 4.76 -18.72 -7.58
C LEU A 164 6.01 -17.82 -7.52
N PRO A 165 6.47 -17.26 -8.65
CA PRO A 165 7.53 -16.26 -8.60
C PRO A 165 7.05 -15.07 -7.76
N LEU A 166 7.91 -14.58 -6.86
CA LEU A 166 7.60 -13.41 -6.05
C LEU A 166 7.38 -12.19 -6.96
N PRO A 167 6.35 -11.35 -6.71
CA PRO A 167 6.16 -10.08 -7.40
C PRO A 167 7.40 -9.17 -7.25
N ASP A 168 7.56 -8.25 -8.21
CA ASP A 168 8.62 -7.24 -8.19
C ASP A 168 8.43 -6.24 -7.03
N LYS A 169 7.18 -5.96 -6.66
CA LYS A 169 6.80 -5.17 -5.48
C LYS A 169 6.82 -6.02 -4.20
N PRO A 170 7.11 -5.43 -3.02
CA PRO A 170 6.93 -6.11 -1.75
C PRO A 170 5.50 -6.62 -1.61
N SER A 171 5.38 -7.90 -1.26
CA SER A 171 4.10 -8.62 -1.26
C SER A 171 3.81 -9.19 0.13
N ILE A 172 2.59 -9.03 0.62
CA ILE A 172 2.15 -9.46 1.95
C ILE A 172 0.85 -10.28 1.91
N ALA A 173 0.80 -11.33 2.72
CA ALA A 173 -0.44 -12.01 3.07
C ALA A 173 -0.76 -11.81 4.56
N VAL A 174 -2.02 -11.50 4.89
CA VAL A 174 -2.51 -11.53 6.27
C VAL A 174 -3.21 -12.87 6.50
N LEU A 175 -2.64 -13.71 7.34
CA LEU A 175 -3.23 -15.00 7.69
C LEU A 175 -4.37 -14.84 8.69
N PRO A 176 -5.34 -15.78 8.69
CA PRO A 176 -6.37 -15.83 9.73
C PRO A 176 -5.73 -15.88 11.11
N PHE A 177 -6.13 -14.96 11.99
CA PHE A 177 -5.65 -14.97 13.36
C PHE A 177 -6.26 -16.16 14.10
N SER A 178 -5.48 -16.76 15.01
CA SER A 178 -5.94 -17.87 15.82
C SER A 178 -6.89 -17.41 16.93
N ASN A 179 -8.09 -17.99 16.99
CA ASN A 179 -9.00 -17.79 18.13
C ASN A 179 -8.55 -18.65 19.32
N MET A 180 -7.87 -18.01 20.27
CA MET A 180 -7.38 -18.65 21.50
C MET A 180 -8.39 -18.59 22.66
N SER A 181 -9.61 -18.09 22.41
CA SER A 181 -10.68 -17.98 23.41
C SER A 181 -11.48 -19.27 23.57
N GLY A 182 -11.46 -20.16 22.56
CA GLY A 182 -12.23 -21.41 22.55
C GLY A 182 -13.75 -21.24 22.34
N ASP A 183 -14.20 -20.01 22.04
CA ASP A 183 -15.60 -19.66 21.80
C ASP A 183 -15.81 -19.39 20.29
N PRO A 184 -16.56 -20.27 19.59
CA PRO A 184 -16.84 -20.11 18.15
C PRO A 184 -17.62 -18.86 17.79
N GLU A 185 -18.37 -18.25 18.72
CA GLU A 185 -19.11 -17.00 18.44
C GLU A 185 -18.17 -15.81 18.20
N GLN A 186 -16.90 -15.91 18.63
CA GLN A 186 -15.88 -14.87 18.45
C GLN A 186 -15.12 -15.00 17.14
N GLU A 187 -15.36 -16.06 16.39
CA GLU A 187 -14.66 -16.33 15.13
C GLU A 187 -14.94 -15.25 14.09
N TYR A 188 -16.18 -14.74 14.05
CA TYR A 188 -16.58 -13.65 13.16
C TYR A 188 -15.82 -12.34 13.46
N PHE A 189 -15.58 -12.04 14.74
CA PHE A 189 -14.82 -10.87 15.16
C PHE A 189 -13.36 -10.97 14.72
N VAL A 190 -12.74 -12.14 14.92
CA VAL A 190 -11.36 -12.41 14.49
C VAL A 190 -11.24 -12.26 12.96
N ASP A 191 -12.19 -12.82 12.22
CA ASP A 191 -12.20 -12.76 10.75
C ASP A 191 -12.40 -11.34 10.22
N GLY A 192 -13.30 -10.56 10.83
CA GLY A 192 -13.55 -9.17 10.46
C GLY A 192 -12.32 -8.30 10.65
N MET A 193 -11.60 -8.46 11.77
CA MET A 193 -10.38 -7.70 12.01
C MET A 193 -9.27 -8.04 11.01
N VAL A 194 -9.11 -9.32 10.62
CA VAL A 194 -8.15 -9.71 9.58
C VAL A 194 -8.53 -9.10 8.22
N ASP A 195 -9.83 -9.02 7.91
CA ASP A 195 -10.33 -8.39 6.69
C ASP A 195 -10.06 -6.89 6.66
N ASP A 196 -10.27 -6.19 7.78
CA ASP A 196 -10.02 -4.76 7.90
C ASP A 196 -8.53 -4.44 7.79
N ILE A 197 -7.66 -5.28 8.38
CA ILE A 197 -6.20 -5.16 8.22
C ILE A 197 -5.80 -5.39 6.75
N THR A 198 -6.34 -6.43 6.11
CA THR A 198 -6.07 -6.72 4.68
C THR A 198 -6.49 -5.56 3.79
N THR A 199 -7.69 -5.04 4.03
CA THR A 199 -8.26 -3.90 3.30
C THR A 199 -7.44 -2.62 3.52
N SER A 200 -7.01 -2.38 4.75
CA SER A 200 -6.22 -1.20 5.11
C SER A 200 -4.80 -1.25 4.54
N LEU A 201 -4.13 -2.41 4.56
CA LEU A 201 -2.83 -2.60 3.90
C LEU A 201 -2.92 -2.44 2.38
N SER A 202 -4.06 -2.80 1.79
CA SER A 202 -4.28 -2.66 0.34
C SER A 202 -4.32 -1.20 -0.13
N ARG A 203 -4.38 -0.23 0.79
CA ARG A 203 -4.31 1.22 0.49
C ARG A 203 -2.88 1.74 0.31
N PHE A 204 -1.86 0.89 0.47
CA PHE A 204 -0.47 1.23 0.22
C PHE A 204 -0.06 0.69 -1.15
N ASP A 205 -0.03 1.52 -2.19
CA ASP A 205 0.18 1.11 -3.59
C ASP A 205 1.55 0.45 -3.87
N GLN A 206 2.49 0.63 -2.96
CA GLN A 206 3.80 0.00 -3.00
C GLN A 206 3.77 -1.45 -2.50
N LEU A 207 2.71 -1.86 -1.79
CA LEU A 207 2.50 -3.22 -1.28
C LEU A 207 1.53 -4.00 -2.17
N PHE A 208 1.94 -5.18 -2.63
CA PHE A 208 1.04 -6.16 -3.19
C PHE A 208 0.39 -6.98 -2.07
N VAL A 209 -0.89 -6.75 -1.80
CA VAL A 209 -1.61 -7.46 -0.74
C VAL A 209 -2.40 -8.63 -1.33
N VAL A 210 -2.17 -9.83 -0.80
CA VAL A 210 -2.93 -11.01 -1.21
C VAL A 210 -4.38 -10.90 -0.73
N ALA A 211 -5.29 -11.15 -1.65
CA ALA A 211 -6.71 -11.15 -1.37
C ALA A 211 -7.06 -12.09 -0.22
N ARG A 212 -7.94 -11.62 0.68
CA ARG A 212 -8.41 -12.32 1.88
C ARG A 212 -8.70 -13.80 1.65
N ASN A 213 -9.46 -14.13 0.61
CA ASN A 213 -9.92 -15.50 0.35
C ASN A 213 -8.77 -16.49 0.15
N SER A 214 -7.65 -16.04 -0.41
CA SER A 214 -6.47 -16.87 -0.61
C SER A 214 -5.79 -17.20 0.72
N SER A 215 -5.64 -16.21 1.61
CA SER A 215 -5.10 -16.39 2.95
C SER A 215 -6.03 -17.20 3.87
N PHE A 216 -7.34 -17.06 3.71
CA PHE A 216 -8.32 -17.77 4.55
C PHE A 216 -8.38 -19.29 4.31
N THR A 217 -7.79 -19.79 3.23
CA THR A 217 -7.63 -21.24 3.01
C THR A 217 -6.75 -21.92 4.07
N TYR A 218 -5.93 -21.15 4.80
CA TYR A 218 -5.06 -21.63 5.87
C TYR A 218 -5.74 -21.64 7.24
N LYS A 219 -7.00 -21.22 7.33
CA LYS A 219 -7.74 -21.15 8.60
C LYS A 219 -7.82 -22.51 9.29
N GLY A 220 -7.52 -22.53 10.59
CA GLY A 220 -7.56 -23.75 11.41
C GLY A 220 -6.48 -24.78 11.07
N ARG A 221 -5.48 -24.42 10.25
CA ARG A 221 -4.35 -25.29 9.89
C ARG A 221 -3.08 -24.78 10.56
N ALA A 222 -2.28 -25.71 11.09
CA ALA A 222 -0.89 -25.40 11.42
C ALA A 222 -0.10 -25.45 10.11
N VAL A 223 0.40 -24.30 9.64
CA VAL A 223 1.16 -24.19 8.40
C VAL A 223 2.49 -23.48 8.63
N ASP A 224 3.51 -23.91 7.90
CA ASP A 224 4.80 -23.22 7.86
C ASP A 224 4.63 -21.94 7.03
N VAL A 225 5.03 -20.81 7.59
CA VAL A 225 4.97 -19.49 6.94
C VAL A 225 5.74 -19.46 5.61
N ARG A 226 6.83 -20.23 5.49
CA ARG A 226 7.58 -20.36 4.23
C ARG A 226 6.75 -21.05 3.15
N GLN A 227 6.01 -22.09 3.53
CA GLN A 227 5.10 -22.78 2.61
C GLN A 227 3.97 -21.85 2.17
N VAL A 228 3.39 -21.08 3.09
CA VAL A 228 2.37 -20.06 2.77
C VAL A 228 2.91 -19.06 1.77
N ALA A 229 4.14 -18.58 1.97
CA ALA A 229 4.79 -17.66 1.05
C ALA A 229 5.02 -18.22 -0.34
N ASP A 230 5.50 -19.46 -0.45
CA ASP A 230 5.70 -20.13 -1.74
C ASP A 230 4.37 -20.38 -2.49
N GLU A 231 3.31 -20.72 -1.74
CA GLU A 231 1.99 -21.03 -2.29
C GLU A 231 1.19 -19.79 -2.69
N LEU A 232 1.31 -18.70 -1.92
CA LEU A 232 0.65 -17.42 -2.20
C LEU A 232 1.50 -16.47 -3.05
N GLY A 233 2.78 -16.80 -3.27
CA GLY A 233 3.72 -15.92 -3.95
C GLY A 233 3.98 -14.63 -3.18
N VAL A 234 4.11 -14.71 -1.85
CA VAL A 234 4.36 -13.53 -1.01
C VAL A 234 5.70 -13.60 -0.29
N ARG A 235 6.26 -12.43 0.01
CA ARG A 235 7.49 -12.30 0.77
C ARG A 235 7.22 -12.15 2.26
N TYR A 236 6.17 -11.43 2.60
CA TYR A 236 5.82 -11.09 3.96
C TYR A 236 4.54 -11.78 4.37
N VAL A 237 4.49 -12.22 5.62
CA VAL A 237 3.29 -12.81 6.20
C VAL A 237 3.02 -12.17 7.55
N LEU A 238 1.79 -11.67 7.72
CA LEU A 238 1.28 -11.20 9.00
C LEU A 238 0.40 -12.29 9.60
N GLU A 239 0.75 -12.75 10.80
CA GLU A 239 -0.03 -13.73 11.54
C GLU A 239 -0.22 -13.30 13.00
N GLY A 240 -1.15 -13.94 13.69
CA GLY A 240 -1.51 -13.51 15.03
C GLY A 240 -2.55 -14.38 15.72
N GLY A 241 -3.02 -13.89 16.85
CA GLY A 241 -4.04 -14.54 17.65
C GLY A 241 -4.85 -13.54 18.46
N ILE A 242 -6.04 -13.97 18.85
CA ILE A 242 -6.94 -13.22 19.72
C ILE A 242 -7.33 -14.12 20.89
N ARG A 243 -7.28 -13.57 22.09
CA ARG A 243 -7.78 -14.20 23.31
C ARG A 243 -8.72 -13.27 24.04
N LYS A 244 -9.94 -13.71 24.29
CA LYS A 244 -10.92 -13.06 25.14
C LYS A 244 -11.00 -13.77 26.48
N ALA A 245 -11.01 -13.02 27.56
CA ALA A 245 -11.26 -13.50 28.91
C ALA A 245 -12.28 -12.57 29.59
N GLY A 246 -13.55 -13.00 29.62
CA GLY A 246 -14.65 -12.15 30.11
C GLY A 246 -14.82 -10.90 29.23
N SER A 247 -14.66 -9.73 29.82
CA SER A 247 -14.70 -8.43 29.13
C SER A 247 -13.35 -7.98 28.57
N HIS A 248 -12.26 -8.75 28.72
CA HIS A 248 -10.93 -8.35 28.25
C HIS A 248 -10.57 -9.07 26.96
N LEU A 249 -10.04 -8.33 25.99
CA LEU A 249 -9.50 -8.81 24.72
C LEU A 249 -7.98 -8.60 24.71
N ARG A 250 -7.25 -9.61 24.24
CA ARG A 250 -5.82 -9.54 23.97
C ARG A 250 -5.56 -10.01 22.55
N ILE A 251 -4.84 -9.21 21.79
CA ILE A 251 -4.45 -9.51 20.42
C ILE A 251 -2.92 -9.54 20.35
N ASN A 252 -2.36 -10.54 19.69
CA ASN A 252 -0.95 -10.59 19.33
C ASN A 252 -0.83 -10.65 17.81
N GLY A 253 0.12 -9.90 17.26
CA GLY A 253 0.43 -9.90 15.84
C GLY A 253 1.92 -9.96 15.62
N GLN A 254 2.35 -10.58 14.52
CA GLN A 254 3.74 -10.64 14.10
C GLN A 254 3.89 -10.64 12.59
N LEU A 255 4.89 -9.89 12.11
CA LEU A 255 5.29 -9.81 10.72
C LEU A 255 6.54 -10.61 10.49
N ILE A 256 6.50 -11.49 9.49
CA ILE A 256 7.57 -12.44 9.18
C ILE A 256 8.03 -12.20 7.74
N ASP A 257 9.34 -12.11 7.53
CA ASP A 257 9.95 -12.32 6.21
C ASP A 257 9.98 -13.83 5.95
N ALA A 258 9.07 -14.29 5.11
CA ALA A 258 8.86 -15.70 4.85
C ALA A 258 9.95 -16.31 3.96
N THR A 259 10.81 -15.50 3.33
CA THR A 259 11.96 -16.03 2.57
C THR A 259 13.09 -16.47 3.51
N THR A 260 13.25 -15.80 4.65
CA THR A 260 14.26 -16.13 5.66
C THR A 260 13.68 -16.85 6.88
N GLY A 261 12.38 -16.70 7.14
CA GLY A 261 11.72 -17.08 8.40
C GLY A 261 12.02 -16.10 9.55
N GLY A 262 12.57 -14.91 9.26
CA GLY A 262 12.91 -13.92 10.27
C GLY A 262 11.69 -13.10 10.72
N HIS A 263 11.53 -12.94 12.04
CA HIS A 263 10.52 -12.03 12.59
C HIS A 263 11.01 -10.58 12.47
N LEU A 264 10.22 -9.75 11.78
CA LEU A 264 10.53 -8.33 11.56
C LEU A 264 9.86 -7.42 12.60
N TRP A 265 8.66 -7.79 13.04
CA TRP A 265 7.90 -7.06 14.05
C TRP A 265 7.01 -8.04 14.82
N ALA A 266 6.78 -7.77 16.10
CA ALA A 266 5.80 -8.46 16.91
C ALA A 266 5.33 -7.53 18.03
N ASP A 267 4.02 -7.49 18.27
CA ASP A 267 3.45 -6.68 19.34
C ASP A 267 2.18 -7.31 19.92
N ARG A 268 1.74 -6.77 21.06
CA ARG A 268 0.56 -7.19 21.78
C ARG A 268 -0.29 -5.99 22.19
N PHE A 269 -1.58 -6.14 21.98
CA PHE A 269 -2.57 -5.15 22.35
C PHE A 269 -3.59 -5.72 23.33
N ASP A 270 -3.99 -4.92 24.31
CA ASP A 270 -5.01 -5.25 25.29
C ASP A 270 -6.17 -4.23 25.20
N GLY A 271 -7.40 -4.68 25.44
CA GLY A 271 -8.59 -3.82 25.48
C GLY A 271 -9.82 -4.52 26.06
N THR A 272 -10.97 -3.87 25.95
CA THR A 272 -12.24 -4.31 26.55
C THR A 272 -13.34 -4.54 25.50
N VAL A 273 -14.29 -5.41 25.82
CA VAL A 273 -15.39 -5.84 24.93
C VAL A 273 -16.51 -4.79 24.87
N ASP A 274 -16.60 -3.88 25.83
CA ASP A 274 -17.66 -2.86 25.84
C ASP A 274 -17.57 -1.91 24.62
N ASP A 275 -16.38 -1.83 24.00
CA ASP A 275 -16.07 -0.99 22.83
C ASP A 275 -15.49 -1.83 21.66
N VAL A 276 -16.04 -3.02 21.38
CA VAL A 276 -15.46 -3.96 20.38
C VAL A 276 -15.12 -3.30 19.03
N PHE A 277 -16.03 -2.48 18.49
CA PHE A 277 -15.84 -1.85 17.17
C PHE A 277 -14.77 -0.76 17.20
N GLU A 278 -14.79 0.13 18.19
CA GLU A 278 -13.74 1.16 18.35
C GLU A 278 -12.37 0.52 18.63
N PHE A 279 -12.36 -0.56 19.42
CA PHE A 279 -11.17 -1.35 19.66
C PHE A 279 -10.66 -1.98 18.36
N GLN A 280 -11.53 -2.57 17.53
CA GLN A 280 -11.16 -3.14 16.23
C GLN A 280 -10.57 -2.11 15.28
N ASP A 281 -11.20 -0.95 15.15
CA ASP A 281 -10.74 0.14 14.29
C ASP A 281 -9.35 0.62 14.74
N ARG A 282 -9.18 0.88 16.04
CA ARG A 282 -7.91 1.32 16.62
C ARG A 282 -6.79 0.29 16.42
N ILE A 283 -7.09 -0.99 16.59
CA ILE A 283 -6.10 -2.06 16.41
C ILE A 283 -5.70 -2.17 14.95
N THR A 284 -6.67 -2.15 14.04
CA THR A 284 -6.41 -2.16 12.60
C THR A 284 -5.48 -1.00 12.22
N GLU A 285 -5.81 0.22 12.65
CA GLU A 285 -4.98 1.40 12.40
C GLU A 285 -3.57 1.27 12.99
N THR A 286 -3.45 0.79 14.24
CA THR A 286 -2.15 0.66 14.91
C THR A 286 -1.27 -0.42 14.27
N VAL A 287 -1.84 -1.57 13.94
CA VAL A 287 -1.12 -2.67 13.28
C VAL A 287 -0.64 -2.20 11.92
N VAL A 288 -1.52 -1.63 11.09
CA VAL A 288 -1.16 -1.17 9.75
C VAL A 288 -0.11 -0.06 9.79
N GLY A 289 -0.25 0.89 10.73
CA GLY A 289 0.73 1.95 10.96
C GLY A 289 2.11 1.45 11.38
N ALA A 290 2.21 0.25 11.96
CA ALA A 290 3.49 -0.38 12.31
C ALA A 290 4.04 -1.29 11.19
N ILE A 291 3.16 -1.98 10.45
CA ILE A 291 3.55 -2.97 9.44
C ILE A 291 4.20 -2.30 8.22
N GLU A 292 3.59 -1.26 7.65
CA GLU A 292 4.13 -0.66 6.42
C GLU A 292 5.56 -0.09 6.59
N PRO A 293 5.86 0.70 7.64
CA PRO A 293 7.23 1.20 7.83
C PRO A 293 8.24 0.08 8.06
N THR A 294 7.80 -1.02 8.71
CA THR A 294 8.64 -2.21 8.93
C THR A 294 8.99 -2.91 7.62
N ILE A 295 8.02 -3.09 6.73
CA ILE A 295 8.25 -3.64 5.39
C ILE A 295 9.15 -2.73 4.58
N GLN A 296 8.88 -1.42 4.57
CA GLN A 296 9.69 -0.44 3.85
C GLN A 296 11.16 -0.50 4.29
N LYS A 297 11.43 -0.56 5.60
CA LYS A 297 12.79 -0.74 6.14
C LYS A 297 13.45 -2.02 5.65
N ALA A 298 12.73 -3.13 5.61
CA ALA A 298 13.26 -4.40 5.13
C ALA A 298 13.60 -4.36 3.63
N GLU A 299 12.76 -3.71 2.81
CA GLU A 299 13.01 -3.54 1.38
C GLU A 299 14.17 -2.56 1.11
N ILE A 300 14.32 -1.48 1.87
CA ILE A 300 15.49 -0.58 1.80
C ILE A 300 16.79 -1.37 2.00
N GLU A 301 16.86 -2.20 3.05
CA GLU A 301 18.04 -3.03 3.34
C GLU A 301 18.31 -4.06 2.25
N ARG A 302 17.26 -4.57 1.59
CA ARG A 302 17.40 -5.46 0.44
C ARG A 302 17.93 -4.71 -0.79
N ALA A 303 17.33 -3.56 -1.11
CA ALA A 303 17.74 -2.74 -2.24
C ALA A 303 19.22 -2.35 -2.11
N ARG A 304 19.69 -1.99 -0.91
CA ARG A 304 21.11 -1.69 -0.61
C ARG A 304 22.08 -2.83 -0.92
N ARG A 305 21.64 -4.08 -0.87
CA ARG A 305 22.48 -5.27 -1.13
C ARG A 305 22.58 -5.63 -2.61
N LYS A 306 21.69 -5.11 -3.48
CA LYS A 306 21.74 -5.37 -4.93
C LYS A 306 23.00 -4.74 -5.57
N PRO A 307 23.61 -5.37 -6.58
CA PRO A 307 24.64 -4.72 -7.40
C PRO A 307 24.08 -3.46 -8.08
N ILE A 308 24.92 -2.43 -8.21
CA ILE A 308 24.52 -1.11 -8.77
C ILE A 308 24.06 -1.24 -10.23
N ASP A 309 24.66 -2.15 -11.00
CA ASP A 309 24.36 -2.33 -12.43
C ASP A 309 22.99 -2.98 -12.71
N ASN A 310 22.24 -3.34 -11.67
CA ASN A 310 20.96 -4.06 -11.79
C ASN A 310 19.85 -3.43 -10.94
N LEU A 311 19.91 -2.10 -10.77
CA LEU A 311 18.87 -1.35 -10.07
C LEU A 311 17.82 -0.87 -11.06
N ASP A 312 16.56 -1.07 -10.70
CA ASP A 312 15.43 -0.41 -11.35
C ASP A 312 15.09 0.93 -10.65
N ALA A 313 14.10 1.65 -11.18
CA ALA A 313 13.66 2.93 -10.61
C ALA A 313 13.15 2.78 -9.16
N TYR A 314 12.54 1.63 -8.82
CA TYR A 314 12.05 1.35 -7.47
C TYR A 314 13.21 1.12 -6.49
N ASP A 315 14.24 0.37 -6.87
CA ASP A 315 15.44 0.15 -6.06
C ASP A 315 16.19 1.46 -5.78
N LEU A 316 16.33 2.32 -6.79
CA LEU A 316 16.95 3.65 -6.65
C LEU A 316 16.16 4.53 -5.70
N TYR A 317 14.83 4.57 -5.87
CA TYR A 317 13.90 5.25 -4.97
C TYR A 317 14.07 4.76 -3.52
N LEU A 318 14.04 3.44 -3.28
CA LEU A 318 14.21 2.87 -1.94
C LEU A 318 15.57 3.23 -1.33
N ARG A 319 16.63 3.23 -2.14
CA ARG A 319 17.97 3.63 -1.68
C ARG A 319 18.02 5.11 -1.31
N ALA A 320 17.25 5.97 -1.96
CA ALA A 320 17.19 7.39 -1.66
C ALA A 320 16.50 7.70 -0.32
N LEU A 321 15.47 6.94 0.08
CA LEU A 321 14.63 7.27 1.24
C LEU A 321 15.41 7.57 2.54
N PRO A 322 16.38 6.74 3.00
CA PRO A 322 17.14 7.03 4.21
C PRO A 322 17.91 8.35 4.14
N HIS A 323 18.38 8.71 2.94
CA HIS A 323 19.10 9.95 2.69
C HIS A 323 18.15 11.16 2.74
N VAL A 324 16.91 11.02 2.22
CA VAL A 324 15.85 12.04 2.35
C VAL A 324 15.54 12.31 3.82
N TYR A 325 15.31 11.25 4.61
CA TYR A 325 14.90 11.36 6.01
C TYR A 325 16.04 11.72 6.98
N ALA A 326 17.29 11.75 6.51
CA ALA A 326 18.43 12.14 7.33
C ALA A 326 18.44 13.64 7.66
N PHE A 327 17.74 14.48 6.88
CA PHE A 327 17.72 15.95 7.03
C PHE A 327 19.12 16.57 7.14
N ARG A 328 20.05 16.15 6.28
CA ARG A 328 21.41 16.70 6.19
C ARG A 328 21.70 17.11 4.75
N PRO A 329 22.44 18.22 4.52
CA PRO A 329 22.65 18.76 3.18
C PRO A 329 23.35 17.80 2.22
N ASN A 330 24.33 17.02 2.69
CA ASN A 330 25.04 16.04 1.86
C ASN A 330 24.20 14.80 1.58
N GLU A 331 23.46 14.30 2.58
CA GLU A 331 22.54 13.16 2.40
C GLU A 331 21.43 13.55 1.43
N ASN A 332 20.86 14.75 1.55
CA ASN A 332 19.86 15.25 0.64
C ASN A 332 20.36 15.34 -0.82
N LEU A 333 21.64 15.69 -1.06
CA LEU A 333 22.22 15.64 -2.41
C LEU A 333 22.38 14.21 -2.95
N GLU A 334 22.75 13.26 -2.10
CA GLU A 334 22.80 11.85 -2.48
C GLU A 334 21.40 11.33 -2.85
N ALA A 335 20.39 11.70 -2.06
CA ALA A 335 19.00 11.37 -2.37
C ALA A 335 18.58 11.95 -3.73
N LEU A 336 18.89 13.21 -4.01
CA LEU A 336 18.58 13.84 -5.30
C LEU A 336 19.26 13.15 -6.48
N THR A 337 20.51 12.69 -6.31
CA THR A 337 21.23 11.92 -7.34
C THR A 337 20.46 10.63 -7.66
N LEU A 338 20.16 9.82 -6.64
CA LEU A 338 19.44 8.55 -6.80
C LEU A 338 18.03 8.72 -7.36
N LEU A 339 17.30 9.75 -6.91
CA LEU A 339 15.95 10.05 -7.39
C LEU A 339 15.97 10.56 -8.84
N THR A 340 17.00 11.31 -9.23
CA THR A 340 17.19 11.75 -10.63
C THR A 340 17.46 10.55 -11.53
N GLU A 341 18.33 9.64 -11.13
CA GLU A 341 18.56 8.39 -11.86
C GLU A 341 17.28 7.55 -12.00
N ALA A 342 16.46 7.48 -10.94
CA ALA A 342 15.16 6.80 -11.01
C ALA A 342 14.20 7.46 -12.02
N ILE A 343 14.16 8.79 -12.06
CA ILE A 343 13.37 9.58 -13.02
C ILE A 343 13.91 9.41 -14.45
N ASP A 344 15.22 9.29 -14.63
CA ASP A 344 15.83 9.05 -15.95
C ASP A 344 15.46 7.66 -16.50
N LEU A 345 15.34 6.65 -15.63
CA LEU A 345 14.86 5.31 -16.00
C LEU A 345 13.35 5.28 -16.28
N GLU A 346 12.55 5.93 -15.43
CA GLU A 346 11.09 5.99 -15.55
C GLU A 346 10.59 7.43 -15.34
N PRO A 347 10.43 8.22 -16.44
CA PRO A 347 10.14 9.65 -16.36
C PRO A 347 8.85 10.05 -15.62
N ASP A 348 7.87 9.15 -15.57
CA ASP A 348 6.59 9.38 -14.91
C ASP A 348 6.48 8.66 -13.56
N TYR A 349 7.62 8.23 -12.98
CA TYR A 349 7.63 7.54 -11.70
C TYR A 349 7.31 8.50 -10.55
N ALA A 350 6.02 8.58 -10.21
CA ALA A 350 5.45 9.56 -9.29
C ALA A 350 6.16 9.64 -7.92
N PRO A 351 6.52 8.52 -7.25
CA PRO A 351 7.27 8.58 -5.99
C PRO A 351 8.60 9.32 -6.15
N ALA A 352 9.41 8.97 -7.16
CA ALA A 352 10.71 9.62 -7.34
C ALA A 352 10.57 11.13 -7.63
N LEU A 353 9.59 11.51 -8.47
CA LEU A 353 9.25 12.92 -8.73
C LEU A 353 8.88 13.67 -7.45
N ALA A 354 8.00 13.10 -6.62
CA ALA A 354 7.51 13.74 -5.40
C ALA A 354 8.60 13.87 -4.33
N TYR A 355 9.42 12.84 -4.14
CA TYR A 355 10.53 12.88 -3.20
C TYR A 355 11.65 13.82 -3.66
N ALA A 356 11.93 13.91 -4.98
CA ALA A 356 12.89 14.87 -5.50
C ALA A 356 12.41 16.31 -5.27
N ALA A 357 11.11 16.58 -5.51
CA ALA A 357 10.49 17.87 -5.22
C ALA A 357 10.62 18.23 -3.73
N TRP A 358 10.39 17.25 -2.83
CA TRP A 358 10.51 17.45 -1.40
C TRP A 358 11.96 17.66 -0.94
N CYS A 359 12.92 16.96 -1.53
CA CYS A 359 14.34 17.21 -1.25
C CYS A 359 14.73 18.66 -1.59
N ILE A 360 14.27 19.19 -2.72
CA ILE A 360 14.53 20.59 -3.09
C ILE A 360 13.81 21.54 -2.14
N GLU A 361 12.56 21.25 -1.74
CA GLU A 361 11.84 22.02 -0.72
C GLU A 361 12.63 22.10 0.59
N GLN A 362 13.13 20.99 1.12
CA GLN A 362 13.95 20.96 2.34
C GLN A 362 15.17 21.88 2.21
N ARG A 363 15.81 21.90 1.04
CA ARG A 363 16.97 22.76 0.79
C ARG A 363 16.60 24.24 0.84
N LEU A 364 15.49 24.60 0.21
CA LEU A 364 14.97 25.97 0.22
C LEU A 364 14.58 26.41 1.63
N THR A 365 13.81 25.61 2.36
CA THR A 365 13.29 25.98 3.68
C THR A 365 14.34 25.92 4.80
N ARG A 366 15.41 25.12 4.62
CA ARG A 366 16.57 25.08 5.54
C ARG A 366 17.74 25.94 5.11
N ASN A 367 17.58 26.72 4.03
CA ASN A 367 18.61 27.61 3.51
C ASN A 367 19.95 26.86 3.25
N TRP A 368 19.86 25.64 2.71
CA TRP A 368 21.01 24.87 2.25
C TRP A 368 21.44 25.32 0.83
N PRO A 369 22.70 25.07 0.40
CA PRO A 369 23.22 25.58 -0.88
C PRO A 369 22.42 25.09 -2.10
N SER A 370 22.01 25.95 -3.04
CA SER A 370 21.18 25.53 -4.16
C SER A 370 21.78 24.40 -5.01
N VAL A 371 20.92 23.63 -5.67
CA VAL A 371 21.32 22.50 -6.54
C VAL A 371 21.43 22.96 -7.99
N GLY A 372 20.47 23.77 -8.45
CA GLY A 372 20.42 24.37 -9.77
C GLY A 372 20.29 25.90 -9.73
N ASP A 373 20.01 26.46 -10.90
CA ASP A 373 19.85 27.90 -11.10
C ASP A 373 18.49 28.43 -10.58
N ASP A 374 17.45 27.57 -10.60
CA ASP A 374 16.08 27.90 -10.16
C ASP A 374 15.43 26.68 -9.46
N ASP A 375 15.89 26.43 -8.23
CA ASP A 375 15.40 25.35 -7.38
C ASP A 375 13.89 25.47 -7.09
N GLU A 376 13.35 26.70 -6.98
CA GLU A 376 11.93 26.95 -6.74
C GLU A 376 11.09 26.42 -7.91
N ALA A 377 11.42 26.84 -9.14
CA ALA A 377 10.72 26.37 -10.34
C ALA A 377 10.87 24.86 -10.54
N GLN A 378 12.04 24.30 -10.23
CA GLN A 378 12.30 22.86 -10.34
C GLN A 378 11.41 22.05 -9.37
N ALA A 379 11.33 22.45 -8.10
CA ALA A 379 10.50 21.78 -7.10
C ALA A 379 9.02 21.80 -7.50
N ILE A 380 8.51 22.95 -7.95
CA ILE A 380 7.11 23.09 -8.41
C ILE A 380 6.85 22.21 -9.63
N THR A 381 7.78 22.17 -10.58
CA THR A 381 7.64 21.35 -11.80
C THR A 381 7.58 19.87 -11.47
N LEU A 382 8.47 19.38 -10.60
CA LEU A 382 8.49 17.98 -10.17
C LEU A 382 7.21 17.62 -9.41
N ALA A 383 6.75 18.48 -8.48
CA ALA A 383 5.50 18.27 -7.75
C ALA A 383 4.29 18.19 -8.69
N ARG A 384 4.17 19.09 -9.67
CA ARG A 384 3.07 19.04 -10.65
C ARG A 384 3.14 17.81 -11.54
N ARG A 385 4.33 17.38 -11.94
CA ARG A 385 4.52 16.14 -12.71
C ARG A 385 4.12 14.92 -11.88
N ALA A 386 4.48 14.86 -10.60
CA ALA A 386 4.07 13.77 -9.72
C ALA A 386 2.54 13.64 -9.62
N LEU A 387 1.82 14.76 -9.50
CA LEU A 387 0.34 14.76 -9.51
C LEU A 387 -0.25 14.38 -10.88
N ALA A 388 0.43 14.74 -11.97
CA ALA A 388 -0.04 14.48 -13.34
C ALA A 388 0.25 13.06 -13.85
N ALA A 389 1.24 12.37 -13.26
CA ALA A 389 1.63 11.00 -13.64
C ALA A 389 0.51 9.95 -13.48
N GLY A 390 -0.64 10.32 -12.88
CA GLY A 390 -1.82 9.46 -12.78
C GLY A 390 -1.67 8.33 -11.77
N SER A 391 -0.66 8.41 -10.88
CA SER A 391 -0.50 7.48 -9.77
C SER A 391 -1.54 7.76 -8.69
N ASP A 392 -2.08 6.69 -8.11
CA ASP A 392 -2.93 6.75 -6.91
C ASP A 392 -2.10 6.72 -5.61
N ASP A 393 -0.75 6.72 -5.68
CA ASP A 393 0.15 6.71 -4.52
C ASP A 393 -0.08 7.93 -3.62
N ALA A 394 -0.71 7.67 -2.48
CA ALA A 394 -1.09 8.69 -1.53
C ALA A 394 0.12 9.44 -0.91
N ILE A 395 1.29 8.80 -0.81
CA ILE A 395 2.53 9.44 -0.33
C ILE A 395 3.06 10.41 -1.39
N ALA A 396 3.10 9.99 -2.66
CA ALA A 396 3.50 10.87 -3.75
C ALA A 396 2.57 12.09 -3.86
N ILE A 397 1.26 11.87 -3.72
CA ILE A 397 0.25 12.94 -3.74
C ILE A 397 0.44 13.92 -2.57
N VAL A 398 0.61 13.43 -1.33
CA VAL A 398 0.76 14.34 -0.17
C VAL A 398 2.05 15.16 -0.26
N LEU A 399 3.15 14.56 -0.69
CA LEU A 399 4.43 15.24 -0.85
C LEU A 399 4.35 16.33 -1.92
N ALA A 400 3.77 16.01 -3.08
CA ALA A 400 3.57 16.99 -4.14
C ALA A 400 2.65 18.13 -3.68
N GLY A 401 1.54 17.82 -3.02
CA GLY A 401 0.64 18.82 -2.45
C GLY A 401 1.33 19.72 -1.42
N PHE A 402 2.12 19.13 -0.53
CA PHE A 402 2.93 19.83 0.46
C PHE A 402 3.93 20.78 -0.21
N VAL A 403 4.69 20.33 -1.21
CA VAL A 403 5.65 21.19 -1.94
C VAL A 403 4.93 22.34 -2.65
N LEU A 404 3.76 22.12 -3.22
CA LEU A 404 2.96 23.18 -3.84
C LEU A 404 2.50 24.25 -2.83
N VAL A 405 2.17 23.86 -1.60
CA VAL A 405 1.87 24.80 -0.51
C VAL A 405 3.13 25.56 -0.08
N MET A 406 4.22 24.84 0.18
CA MET A 406 5.42 25.40 0.81
C MET A 406 6.24 26.28 -0.15
N VAL A 407 6.46 25.80 -1.36
CA VAL A 407 7.32 26.43 -2.36
C VAL A 407 6.47 27.22 -3.33
N GLY A 408 5.50 26.57 -3.98
CA GLY A 408 4.68 27.20 -5.01
C GLY A 408 3.68 28.24 -4.51
N ARG A 409 3.38 28.25 -3.20
CA ARG A 409 2.28 29.01 -2.59
C ARG A 409 0.94 28.81 -3.33
N ASP A 410 0.80 27.67 -3.98
CA ASP A 410 -0.38 27.24 -4.72
C ASP A 410 -1.29 26.50 -3.74
N TYR A 411 -1.89 27.26 -2.82
CA TYR A 411 -2.72 26.71 -1.76
C TYR A 411 -3.94 25.97 -2.30
N THR A 412 -4.42 26.29 -3.50
CA THR A 412 -5.58 25.60 -4.09
C THR A 412 -5.20 24.21 -4.55
N ALA A 413 -4.19 24.06 -5.41
CA ALA A 413 -3.78 22.76 -5.89
C ALA A 413 -3.10 21.92 -4.79
N GLY A 414 -2.31 22.58 -3.94
CA GLY A 414 -1.62 21.93 -2.83
C GLY A 414 -2.57 21.35 -1.79
N LEU A 415 -3.58 22.12 -1.37
CA LEU A 415 -4.55 21.63 -0.37
C LEU A 415 -5.49 20.56 -0.94
N ASP A 416 -5.88 20.64 -2.23
CA ASP A 416 -6.62 19.56 -2.90
C ASP A 416 -5.81 18.24 -2.86
N GLY A 417 -4.52 18.30 -3.21
CA GLY A 417 -3.63 17.14 -3.17
C GLY A 417 -3.56 16.51 -1.78
N VAL A 418 -3.28 17.29 -0.73
CA VAL A 418 -3.16 16.73 0.63
C VAL A 418 -4.48 16.16 1.15
N HIS A 419 -5.63 16.75 0.82
CA HIS A 419 -6.94 16.19 1.18
C HIS A 419 -7.19 14.84 0.50
N ARG A 420 -6.92 14.75 -0.81
CA ARG A 420 -7.03 13.48 -1.56
C ARG A 420 -6.11 12.41 -0.99
N ALA A 421 -4.88 12.75 -0.61
CA ALA A 421 -3.96 11.80 0.00
C ALA A 421 -4.48 11.23 1.33
N VAL A 422 -5.05 12.08 2.20
CA VAL A 422 -5.66 11.67 3.47
C VAL A 422 -6.88 10.77 3.23
N GLU A 423 -7.73 11.09 2.27
CA GLU A 423 -8.89 10.27 1.91
C GLU A 423 -8.49 8.88 1.39
N ARG A 424 -7.40 8.83 0.60
CA ARG A 424 -6.85 7.57 0.06
C ARG A 424 -6.29 6.68 1.16
N ASN A 425 -5.40 7.23 1.98
CA ASN A 425 -4.72 6.47 3.03
C ASN A 425 -4.71 7.21 4.39
N PRO A 426 -5.83 7.15 5.13
CA PRO A 426 -5.93 7.77 6.45
C PRO A 426 -5.11 7.02 7.53
N GLY A 427 -4.62 5.81 7.23
CA GLY A 427 -3.84 4.97 8.16
C GLY A 427 -2.33 5.27 8.17
N SER A 428 -1.84 6.16 7.29
CA SER A 428 -0.43 6.54 7.27
C SER A 428 -0.15 7.72 8.19
N GLY A 429 0.68 7.52 9.22
CA GLY A 429 1.12 8.59 10.12
C GLY A 429 1.84 9.71 9.38
N PHE A 430 2.67 9.36 8.39
CA PHE A 430 3.41 10.32 7.56
C PHE A 430 2.49 11.21 6.72
N ILE A 431 1.46 10.63 6.08
CA ILE A 431 0.48 11.40 5.30
C ILE A 431 -0.28 12.37 6.20
N ASN A 432 -0.75 11.91 7.35
CA ASN A 432 -1.44 12.75 8.33
C ASN A 432 -0.55 13.90 8.82
N PHE A 433 0.75 13.65 9.07
CA PHE A 433 1.71 14.66 9.46
C PHE A 433 1.94 15.73 8.37
N LEU A 434 2.23 15.31 7.13
CA LEU A 434 2.47 16.25 6.03
C LEU A 434 1.22 17.05 5.67
N ALA A 435 0.05 16.40 5.65
CA ALA A 435 -1.22 17.08 5.43
C ALA A 435 -1.53 18.08 6.54
N GLY A 436 -1.33 17.71 7.81
CA GLY A 436 -1.47 18.62 8.95
C GLY A 436 -0.54 19.83 8.82
N THR A 437 0.71 19.62 8.42
CA THR A 437 1.69 20.69 8.20
C THR A 437 1.25 21.63 7.07
N ALA A 438 0.83 21.08 5.94
CA ALA A 438 0.31 21.85 4.81
C ALA A 438 -0.93 22.67 5.20
N LEU A 439 -1.83 22.12 6.02
CA LEU A 439 -3.02 22.83 6.49
C LEU A 439 -2.69 23.99 7.44
N VAL A 440 -1.69 23.86 8.31
CA VAL A 440 -1.22 24.97 9.17
C VAL A 440 -0.76 26.15 8.29
N TYR A 441 0.10 25.90 7.30
CA TYR A 441 0.55 26.95 6.37
C TYR A 441 -0.56 27.43 5.42
N GLY A 442 -1.46 26.52 5.03
CA GLY A 442 -2.62 26.78 4.18
C GLY A 442 -3.74 27.57 4.85
N GLY A 443 -3.64 27.85 6.15
CA GLY A 443 -4.59 28.67 6.91
C GLY A 443 -5.77 27.91 7.49
N GLU A 444 -5.64 26.60 7.69
CA GLU A 444 -6.67 25.72 8.27
C GLU A 444 -6.16 24.96 9.51
N PRO A 445 -5.57 25.64 10.52
CA PRO A 445 -4.93 24.98 11.67
C PRO A 445 -5.90 24.13 12.51
N GLU A 446 -7.19 24.49 12.57
CA GLU A 446 -8.20 23.70 13.28
C GLU A 446 -8.43 22.33 12.64
N LYS A 447 -8.33 22.23 11.30
CA LYS A 447 -8.42 20.95 10.58
C LYS A 447 -7.11 20.16 10.64
N ALA A 448 -5.99 20.82 10.88
CA ALA A 448 -4.68 20.16 11.03
C ALA A 448 -4.58 19.34 12.32
N LEU A 449 -5.15 19.84 13.43
CA LEU A 449 -4.98 19.21 14.76
C LEU A 449 -5.44 17.74 14.82
N PRO A 450 -6.63 17.35 14.31
CA PRO A 450 -7.03 15.93 14.28
C PRO A 450 -6.07 15.04 13.49
N LEU A 451 -5.53 15.53 12.37
CA LEU A 451 -4.56 14.78 11.57
C LEU A 451 -3.24 14.61 12.32
N LEU A 452 -2.74 15.67 12.97
CA LEU A 452 -1.51 15.61 13.75
C LEU A 452 -1.64 14.69 14.97
N GLN A 453 -2.80 14.69 15.63
CA GLN A 453 -3.11 13.74 16.70
C GLN A 453 -3.09 12.31 16.19
N ARG A 454 -3.73 12.05 15.05
CA ARG A 454 -3.73 10.74 14.41
C ARG A 454 -2.31 10.29 14.01
N ALA A 455 -1.49 11.19 13.46
CA ALA A 455 -0.08 10.92 13.17
C ALA A 455 0.70 10.50 14.42
N MET A 456 0.50 11.20 15.55
CA MET A 456 1.12 10.85 16.83
C MET A 456 0.64 9.50 17.39
N THR A 457 -0.61 9.14 17.16
CA THR A 457 -1.16 7.83 17.57
C THR A 457 -0.62 6.68 16.71
N LEU A 458 -0.46 6.91 15.41
CA LEU A 458 0.02 5.90 14.46
C LEU A 458 1.53 5.69 14.53
N GLY A 459 2.30 6.74 14.84
CA GLY A 459 3.77 6.71 14.88
C GLY A 459 4.38 7.12 16.23
N PRO A 460 4.01 6.49 17.37
CA PRO A 460 4.50 6.91 18.69
C PRO A 460 6.01 6.69 18.89
N LEU A 461 6.64 5.87 18.05
CA LEU A 461 8.07 5.57 18.06
C LEU A 461 8.80 6.12 16.83
N ASP A 462 8.14 6.98 16.05
CA ASP A 462 8.73 7.61 14.87
C ASP A 462 9.94 8.48 15.29
N PRO A 463 11.12 8.32 14.68
CA PRO A 463 12.27 9.18 14.95
C PRO A 463 12.00 10.68 14.75
N ALA A 464 11.04 11.04 13.90
CA ALA A 464 10.60 12.40 13.63
C ALA A 464 9.44 12.87 14.52
N TYR A 465 9.07 12.14 15.59
CA TYR A 465 7.93 12.47 16.46
C TYR A 465 7.98 13.89 17.04
N TYR A 466 9.18 14.44 17.28
CA TYR A 466 9.34 15.84 17.71
C TYR A 466 8.78 16.86 16.70
N MET A 467 8.78 16.54 15.41
CA MET A 467 8.18 17.38 14.37
C MET A 467 6.66 17.37 14.46
N TYR A 468 6.06 16.24 14.85
CA TYR A 468 4.61 16.11 14.96
C TYR A 468 4.10 17.00 16.10
N LEU A 469 4.81 16.95 17.23
CA LEU A 469 4.60 17.85 18.37
C LEU A 469 4.83 19.32 18.02
N MET A 470 5.88 19.63 17.26
CA MET A 470 6.18 20.99 16.81
C MET A 470 5.03 21.57 15.98
N VAL A 471 4.56 20.85 14.96
CA VAL A 471 3.50 21.35 14.07
C VAL A 471 2.18 21.46 14.84
N ALA A 472 1.90 20.53 15.75
CA ALA A 472 0.75 20.63 16.65
C ALA A 472 0.84 21.86 17.57
N ALA A 473 2.04 22.18 18.08
CA ALA A 473 2.27 23.40 18.85
C ALA A 473 2.02 24.67 18.04
N TRP A 474 2.44 24.72 16.77
CA TRP A 474 2.10 25.83 15.87
C TRP A 474 0.59 25.95 15.69
N ALA A 475 -0.10 24.85 15.39
CA ALA A 475 -1.54 24.85 15.20
C ALA A 475 -2.31 25.32 16.45
N GLU A 476 -1.88 24.89 17.65
CA GLU A 476 -2.48 25.37 18.92
C GLU A 476 -2.19 26.85 19.18
N LEU A 477 -0.97 27.32 18.92
CA LEU A 477 -0.60 28.73 19.07
C LEU A 477 -1.46 29.60 18.15
N HIS A 478 -1.54 29.26 16.87
CA HIS A 478 -2.33 29.99 15.87
C HIS A 478 -3.84 29.89 16.13
N GLY A 479 -4.28 28.87 16.85
CA GLY A 479 -5.63 28.72 17.38
C GLY A 479 -5.91 29.49 18.68
N GLY A 480 -4.94 30.27 19.19
CA GLY A 480 -5.08 31.09 20.40
C GLY A 480 -5.03 30.29 21.71
N ARG A 481 -4.39 29.13 21.72
CA ARG A 481 -4.24 28.25 22.91
C ARG A 481 -2.76 28.12 23.29
N PRO A 482 -2.13 29.20 23.78
CA PRO A 482 -0.69 29.25 24.05
C PRO A 482 -0.24 28.29 25.16
N ASP A 483 -1.13 27.95 26.09
CA ASP A 483 -0.92 26.92 27.12
C ASP A 483 -0.65 25.53 26.52
N LYS A 484 -1.51 25.10 25.58
CA LYS A 484 -1.33 23.82 24.87
C LYS A 484 -0.14 23.85 23.93
N ALA A 485 0.06 24.97 23.24
CA ALA A 485 1.21 25.17 22.37
C ALA A 485 2.52 25.02 23.14
N LEU A 486 2.59 25.60 24.34
CA LEU A 486 3.74 25.50 25.22
C LEU A 486 4.02 24.05 25.63
N GLU A 487 3.00 23.31 26.08
CA GLU A 487 3.15 21.90 26.48
C GLU A 487 3.74 21.04 25.33
N LEU A 488 3.18 21.18 24.13
CA LEU A 488 3.63 20.44 22.95
C LEU A 488 5.04 20.84 22.52
N ALA A 489 5.36 22.14 22.53
CA ALA A 489 6.68 22.64 22.16
C ALA A 489 7.76 22.21 23.17
N GLU A 490 7.48 22.24 24.48
CA GLU A 490 8.41 21.75 25.52
C GLU A 490 8.68 20.26 25.36
N ARG A 491 7.67 19.45 25.05
CA ARG A 491 7.85 18.01 24.74
C ARG A 491 8.68 17.80 23.47
N SER A 492 8.48 18.62 22.44
CA SER A 492 9.29 18.57 21.22
C SER A 492 10.76 18.88 21.51
N VAL A 493 11.05 19.96 22.26
CA VAL A 493 12.41 20.32 22.69
C VAL A 493 13.04 19.25 23.58
N ALA A 494 12.26 18.61 24.46
CA ALA A 494 12.77 17.53 25.31
C ALA A 494 13.26 16.31 24.50
N ILE A 495 12.66 16.06 23.32
CA ILE A 495 13.09 14.98 22.41
C ILE A 495 14.25 15.45 21.54
N TYR A 496 14.15 16.64 20.94
CA TYR A 496 15.19 17.17 20.06
C TYR A 496 15.37 18.69 20.21
N PRO A 497 16.27 19.14 21.09
CA PRO A 497 16.42 20.57 21.43
C PRO A 497 17.15 21.40 20.37
N ASP A 498 17.73 20.76 19.35
CA ASP A 498 18.47 21.43 18.28
C ASP A 498 17.61 21.67 17.03
N TRP A 499 16.30 21.38 17.10
CA TRP A 499 15.34 21.73 16.06
C TRP A 499 14.84 23.16 16.21
N ASP A 500 15.39 24.06 15.40
CA ASP A 500 15.14 25.50 15.44
C ASP A 500 13.66 25.88 15.29
N SER A 501 12.94 25.16 14.43
CA SER A 501 11.57 25.43 14.05
C SER A 501 10.59 25.29 15.23
N THR A 502 10.92 24.46 16.24
CA THR A 502 10.13 24.34 17.48
C THR A 502 10.04 25.66 18.25
N TYR A 503 11.08 26.49 18.15
CA TYR A 503 11.13 27.78 18.85
C TYR A 503 10.17 28.83 18.27
N TRP A 504 9.64 28.62 17.06
CA TRP A 504 8.60 29.47 16.46
C TRP A 504 7.24 29.33 17.15
N ALA A 505 7.00 28.24 17.89
CA ALA A 505 5.86 28.14 18.82
C ALA A 505 6.26 28.48 20.26
N LEU A 506 7.42 27.96 20.70
CA LEU A 506 7.83 28.03 22.10
C LEU A 506 8.01 29.47 22.59
N VAL A 507 8.73 30.30 21.83
CA VAL A 507 9.01 31.68 22.25
C VAL A 507 7.73 32.52 22.29
N PRO A 508 6.88 32.56 21.23
CA PRO A 508 5.62 33.28 21.31
C PRO A 508 4.67 32.76 22.39
N ALA A 509 4.63 31.46 22.64
CA ALA A 509 3.79 30.89 23.71
C ALA A 509 4.21 31.39 25.10
N TYR A 510 5.51 31.43 25.40
CA TYR A 510 5.99 32.04 26.66
C TYR A 510 5.62 33.53 26.76
N VAL A 511 5.75 34.29 25.66
CA VAL A 511 5.36 35.71 25.65
C VAL A 511 3.87 35.89 25.92
N GLN A 512 3.00 35.13 25.26
CA GLN A 512 1.54 35.21 25.46
C GLN A 512 1.07 34.78 26.86
N LEU A 513 1.90 34.03 27.58
CA LEU A 513 1.66 33.59 28.96
C LEU A 513 2.36 34.47 29.99
N ASP A 514 2.87 35.65 29.59
CA ASP A 514 3.58 36.60 30.46
C ASP A 514 4.87 36.04 31.10
N ARG A 515 5.53 35.09 30.44
CA ARG A 515 6.76 34.40 30.87
C ARG A 515 7.99 34.88 30.10
N LEU A 516 8.22 36.20 30.10
CA LEU A 516 9.28 36.83 29.30
C LEU A 516 10.71 36.31 29.60
N PRO A 517 11.12 36.04 30.85
CA PRO A 517 12.45 35.49 31.12
C PRO A 517 12.69 34.14 30.43
N GLU A 518 11.70 33.24 30.45
CA GLU A 518 11.77 31.96 29.75
C GLU A 518 11.74 32.15 28.22
N ALA A 519 10.94 33.09 27.71
CA ALA A 519 10.94 33.44 26.29
C ALA A 519 12.32 33.90 25.80
N GLN A 520 13.01 34.73 26.57
CA GLN A 520 14.36 35.21 26.25
C GLN A 520 15.41 34.09 26.30
N ALA A 521 15.30 33.17 27.25
CA ALA A 521 16.18 32.00 27.32
C ALA A 521 15.96 31.06 26.11
N ALA A 522 14.71 30.82 25.73
CA ALA A 522 14.36 30.05 24.55
C ALA A 522 14.82 30.74 23.26
N LEU A 523 14.68 32.08 23.18
CA LEU A 523 15.18 32.86 22.04
C LEU A 523 16.70 32.78 21.91
N ALA A 524 17.46 32.90 23.00
CA ALA A 524 18.91 32.78 22.97
C ALA A 524 19.36 31.40 22.44
N LYS A 525 18.63 30.33 22.79
CA LYS A 525 18.86 29.01 22.22
C LYS A 525 18.53 28.97 20.72
N TYR A 526 17.40 29.54 20.30
CA TYR A 526 17.05 29.66 18.88
C TYR A 526 18.12 30.41 18.07
N GLU A 527 18.62 31.55 18.56
CA GLU A 527 19.68 32.33 17.90
C GLU A 527 21.00 31.55 17.77
N SER A 528 21.29 30.66 18.73
CA SER A 528 22.47 29.77 18.62
C SER A 528 22.32 28.71 17.53
N LEU A 529 21.08 28.31 17.21
CA LEU A 529 20.76 27.32 16.16
C LEU A 529 20.64 27.96 14.79
N ALA A 530 20.14 29.20 14.71
CA ALA A 530 19.95 29.97 13.49
C ALA A 530 20.67 31.33 13.53
N PRO A 531 22.03 31.36 13.51
CA PRO A 531 22.78 32.60 13.61
C PRO A 531 22.43 33.61 12.51
N GLY A 532 22.15 34.85 12.91
CA GLY A 532 21.83 35.93 11.98
C GLY A 532 20.43 35.86 11.37
N MET A 533 19.54 35.02 11.91
CA MET A 533 18.12 35.07 11.59
C MET A 533 17.49 36.37 12.10
N THR A 534 16.53 36.92 11.35
CA THR A 534 15.81 38.15 11.71
C THR A 534 14.33 38.02 11.39
N ILE A 535 13.51 38.91 11.94
CA ILE A 535 12.07 38.98 11.67
C ILE A 535 11.80 39.13 10.16
N SER A 536 12.55 39.98 9.46
CA SER A 536 12.44 40.20 8.00
C SER A 536 12.77 38.95 7.20
N LYS A 537 13.77 38.17 7.63
CA LYS A 537 14.12 36.90 6.98
C LYS A 537 13.02 35.85 7.20
N LEU A 538 12.53 35.69 8.42
CA LEU A 538 11.43 34.78 8.73
C LEU A 538 10.16 35.12 7.96
N ARG A 539 9.81 36.41 7.85
CA ARG A 539 8.65 36.85 7.06
C ARG A 539 8.74 36.46 5.58
N ARG A 540 9.94 36.40 5.01
CA ARG A 540 10.14 35.97 3.62
C ARG A 540 10.09 34.44 3.48
N LEU A 541 10.66 33.74 4.46
CA LEU A 541 10.85 32.30 4.45
C LEU A 541 9.56 31.52 4.73
N LEU A 542 8.72 31.98 5.66
CA LEU A 542 7.54 31.23 6.11
C LEU A 542 6.34 31.43 5.15
N PRO A 543 5.83 30.37 4.49
CA PRO A 543 4.83 30.49 3.43
C PRO A 543 3.38 30.48 3.95
N PHE A 544 3.08 31.21 5.02
CA PHE A 544 1.71 31.28 5.54
C PHE A 544 0.77 31.98 4.55
N ARG A 545 -0.36 31.34 4.23
CA ARG A 545 -1.39 31.87 3.33
C ARG A 545 -1.98 33.19 3.82
N TYR A 546 -2.22 33.27 5.13
CA TYR A 546 -2.81 34.44 5.76
C TYR A 546 -1.80 35.14 6.68
N PRO A 547 -1.81 36.48 6.75
CA PRO A 547 -0.84 37.21 7.57
C PRO A 547 -0.96 36.95 9.08
N ALA A 548 -2.17 36.72 9.60
CA ALA A 548 -2.40 36.69 11.06
C ALA A 548 -1.61 35.61 11.82
N PRO A 549 -1.58 34.33 11.40
CA PRO A 549 -0.73 33.30 12.03
C PRO A 549 0.77 33.66 12.02
N LEU A 550 1.26 34.18 10.88
CA LEU A 550 2.65 34.60 10.75
C LEU A 550 2.99 35.76 11.68
N GLU A 551 2.20 36.83 11.67
CA GLU A 551 2.45 37.99 12.53
C GLU A 551 2.33 37.63 14.02
N MET A 552 1.45 36.71 14.42
CA MET A 552 1.43 36.20 15.81
C MET A 552 2.77 35.58 16.22
N THR A 553 3.37 34.76 15.35
CA THR A 553 4.69 34.17 15.59
C THR A 553 5.78 35.25 15.61
N LEU A 554 5.78 36.17 14.64
CA LEU A 554 6.78 37.24 14.54
C LEU A 554 6.70 38.23 15.71
N ASP A 555 5.49 38.59 16.16
CA ASP A 555 5.26 39.49 17.29
C ASP A 555 5.80 38.91 18.59
N GLY A 556 5.59 37.61 18.83
CA GLY A 556 6.15 36.90 19.98
C GLY A 556 7.68 36.88 19.95
N LEU A 557 8.29 36.57 18.80
CA LEU A 557 9.74 36.60 18.64
C LEU A 557 10.31 38.01 18.82
N ARG A 558 9.65 39.03 18.28
CA ARG A 558 10.03 40.45 18.43
C ARG A 558 9.95 40.90 19.88
N ALA A 559 8.88 40.53 20.59
CA ALA A 559 8.71 40.85 22.01
C ALA A 559 9.77 40.18 22.90
N ALA A 560 10.25 38.99 22.53
CA ALA A 560 11.36 38.32 23.20
C ALA A 560 12.74 38.93 22.86
N GLY A 561 12.83 39.74 21.79
CA GLY A 561 14.03 40.50 21.44
C GLY A 561 14.72 40.08 20.14
N LEU A 562 14.09 39.29 19.26
CA LEU A 562 14.69 38.91 17.98
C LEU A 562 14.89 40.17 17.09
N PRO A 563 16.06 40.37 16.46
CA PRO A 563 16.31 41.52 15.59
C PRO A 563 15.39 41.57 14.36
N GLU A 564 15.16 42.79 13.85
CA GLU A 564 14.35 43.07 12.64
C GLU A 564 14.95 42.52 11.35
#